data_AF-A0AAV0WPH8-F1
#
_entry.id   AF-A0AAV0WPH8-F1
#
_cell.length_a   1.000
_cell.length_b   1.000
_cell.length_c   1.000
_cell.angle_alpha   90.00
_cell.angle_beta   90.00
_cell.angle_gamma   90.00
#
_symmetry.space_group_name_H-M   'P 1'
#
loop_
_entity.id
_entity.type
_entity.pdbx_description
1 polymer ?
#
loop_
_entity_poly.entity_id
_entity_poly.type
_entity_poly.pdbx_seq_one_letter_code
_entity_poly.pdbx_strand_id
1 'polypeptide(L)'
;MIGQKYKITVYVELPESPVNEEIGMFMLCVRLSDKFGYLVSSSCRPSRLRYMSQLYRAVHTLFMVPFYLTGFSAEKQLIQLEMYTDFEEDQLHPVTDIYFEMLNHDIQIYSANINIFANLGGLRYLMFHWPIVSACLGIGSTFLFVFFVFSMSWRHIYDSEVYRSEPNDILARTAIEQLDEFDSEDKSEISDDLSKKEFIPYSFSSSSPMIPEP
;
A
#
# COMPACT_ATOMS: atom_id res chain seq x y z
N MET A 1 1.32 19.25 -8.47
CA MET A 1 0.45 18.04 -8.37
C MET A 1 -0.94 18.52 -8.01
N ILE A 2 -1.96 18.29 -8.84
CA ILE A 2 -3.26 18.99 -8.71
C ILE A 2 -4.09 18.35 -7.59
N GLY A 3 -4.70 19.17 -6.74
CA GLY A 3 -5.64 18.72 -5.69
C GLY A 3 -5.02 18.11 -4.44
N GLN A 4 -3.69 18.10 -4.32
CA GLN A 4 -3.03 17.63 -3.11
C GLN A 4 -2.93 18.78 -2.10
N LYS A 5 -3.54 18.60 -0.92
CA LYS A 5 -3.43 19.54 0.19
C LYS A 5 -2.09 19.36 0.89
N TYR A 6 -1.46 20.47 1.25
CA TYR A 6 -0.18 20.52 1.96
C TYR A 6 -0.33 21.29 3.27
N LYS A 7 0.32 20.75 4.30
CA LYS A 7 0.53 21.39 5.60
C LYS A 7 1.94 21.95 5.64
N ILE A 8 2.08 23.25 5.83
CA ILE A 8 3.36 23.95 5.89
C ILE A 8 3.61 24.36 7.34
N THR A 9 4.66 23.78 7.93
CA THR A 9 5.09 24.06 9.30
C THR A 9 6.49 24.63 9.30
N VAL A 10 6.70 25.71 10.04
CA VAL A 10 8.01 26.34 10.21
C VAL A 10 8.54 26.06 11.60
N TYR A 11 9.81 25.68 11.67
CA TYR A 11 10.56 25.45 12.88
C TYR A 11 11.65 26.50 12.98
N VAL A 12 11.55 27.39 13.97
CA VAL A 12 12.56 28.41 14.23
C VAL A 12 13.27 28.05 15.52
N GLU A 13 14.60 28.04 15.45
CA GLU A 13 15.47 27.79 16.59
C GLU A 13 16.05 29.11 17.09
N LEU A 14 15.74 29.46 18.33
CA LEU A 14 16.17 30.71 18.96
C LEU A 14 17.00 30.43 20.21
N PRO A 15 18.06 31.22 20.47
CA PRO A 15 18.70 31.26 21.78
C PRO A 15 17.80 31.89 22.84
N GLU A 16 17.98 31.46 24.08
CA GLU A 16 17.42 32.11 25.28
C GLU A 16 18.26 33.33 25.70
N SER A 17 18.53 34.24 24.75
CA SER A 17 19.26 35.48 25.03
C SER A 17 18.35 36.52 25.70
N PRO A 18 18.89 37.44 26.53
CA PRO A 18 18.08 38.49 27.17
C PRO A 18 17.37 39.38 26.13
N VAL A 19 18.02 39.63 24.98
CA VAL A 19 17.43 40.36 23.86
C VAL A 19 16.16 39.66 23.35
N ASN A 20 16.24 38.34 23.11
CA ASN A 20 15.09 37.56 22.64
C ASN A 20 13.97 37.44 23.68
N GLU A 21 14.33 37.44 24.98
CA GLU A 21 13.36 37.41 26.07
C GLU A 21 12.58 38.73 26.16
N GLU A 22 13.25 39.87 25.97
CA GLU A 22 12.67 41.22 26.04
C GLU A 22 11.78 41.57 24.84
N ILE A 23 12.04 40.99 23.66
CA ILE A 23 11.22 41.18 22.45
C ILE A 23 9.74 40.84 22.68
N GLY A 24 9.45 39.86 23.54
CA GLY A 24 8.08 39.45 23.80
C GLY A 24 7.45 38.74 22.61
N MET A 25 6.51 39.40 21.91
CA MET A 25 5.83 38.83 20.74
C MET A 25 6.48 39.33 19.45
N PHE A 26 6.83 38.42 18.56
CA PHE A 26 7.29 38.72 17.20
C PHE A 26 6.37 38.09 16.17
N MET A 27 6.32 38.67 14.99
CA MET A 27 5.49 38.17 13.88
C MET A 27 6.36 37.45 12.86
N LEU A 28 5.92 36.28 12.43
CA LEU A 28 6.57 35.46 11.42
C LEU A 28 5.65 35.34 10.22
N CYS A 29 6.13 35.79 9.06
CA CYS A 29 5.40 35.82 7.82
C CYS A 29 6.06 34.90 6.79
N VAL A 30 5.23 34.11 6.11
CA VAL A 30 5.64 33.29 4.96
C VAL A 30 4.88 33.78 3.75
N ARG A 31 5.61 34.09 2.68
CA ARG A 31 5.05 34.51 1.38
C ARG A 31 5.44 33.50 0.32
N LEU A 32 4.44 32.96 -0.36
CA LEU A 32 4.58 32.01 -1.45
C LEU A 32 4.49 32.78 -2.76
N SER A 33 5.54 32.68 -3.59
CA SER A 33 5.62 33.39 -4.87
C SER A 33 5.83 32.44 -6.03
N ASP A 34 5.25 32.80 -7.16
CA ASP A 34 5.49 32.16 -8.45
C ASP A 34 6.86 32.58 -9.01
N LYS A 35 7.36 31.84 -10.00
CA LYS A 35 8.57 32.14 -10.76
C LYS A 35 8.60 33.56 -11.35
N PHE A 36 7.44 34.13 -11.63
CA PHE A 36 7.29 35.49 -12.16
C PHE A 36 7.21 36.57 -11.06
N GLY A 37 7.38 36.20 -9.78
CA GLY A 37 7.29 37.12 -8.64
C GLY A 37 5.85 37.48 -8.25
N TYR A 38 4.85 36.77 -8.77
CA TYR A 38 3.46 36.94 -8.36
C TYR A 38 3.26 36.33 -6.97
N LEU A 39 2.70 37.12 -6.04
CA LEU A 39 2.37 36.63 -4.70
C LEU A 39 1.13 35.74 -4.77
N VAL A 40 1.33 34.43 -4.63
CA VAL A 40 0.26 33.43 -4.63
C VAL A 40 -0.50 33.48 -3.30
N SER A 41 0.24 33.48 -2.19
CA SER A 41 -0.36 33.54 -0.86
C SER A 41 0.62 34.07 0.18
N SER A 42 0.11 34.70 1.22
CA SER A 42 0.89 35.14 2.38
C SER A 42 0.17 34.80 3.67
N SER A 43 0.89 34.26 4.65
CA SER A 43 0.38 33.95 5.99
C SER A 43 1.33 34.52 7.03
N CYS A 44 0.78 35.19 8.05
CA CYS A 44 1.55 35.75 9.15
C CYS A 44 1.00 35.24 10.48
N ARG A 45 1.90 34.76 11.35
CA ARG A 45 1.56 34.21 12.66
C ARG A 45 2.41 34.87 13.76
N PRO A 46 1.79 35.35 14.85
CA PRO A 46 2.54 35.81 16.01
C PRO A 46 3.14 34.61 16.74
N SER A 47 4.34 34.79 17.26
CA SER A 47 4.98 33.85 18.17
C SER A 47 5.72 34.59 19.28
N ARG A 48 6.13 33.84 20.29
CA ARG A 48 6.94 34.34 21.39
C ARG A 48 7.84 33.25 21.93
N LEU A 49 8.98 33.66 22.48
CA LEU A 49 9.81 32.77 23.28
C LEU A 49 9.00 32.25 24.48
N ARG A 50 9.24 31.00 24.89
CA ARG A 50 8.54 30.40 26.03
C ARG A 50 9.12 31.04 27.27
N TYR A 51 8.33 31.88 27.93
CA TYR A 51 8.77 32.50 29.18
C TYR A 51 9.04 31.44 30.26
N MET A 52 10.19 31.58 30.90
CA MET A 52 10.63 30.80 32.05
C MET A 52 10.95 31.77 33.18
N SER A 53 10.53 31.45 34.41
CA SER A 53 10.89 32.29 35.55
C SER A 53 12.37 32.14 35.88
N GLN A 54 12.97 33.17 36.49
CA GLN A 54 14.40 33.15 36.86
C GLN A 54 14.75 31.98 37.80
N LEU A 55 13.85 31.64 38.73
CA LEU A 55 14.02 30.49 39.62
C LEU A 55 13.99 29.16 38.84
N TYR A 56 13.05 29.02 37.90
CA TYR A 56 12.95 27.82 37.06
C TYR A 56 14.20 27.68 36.19
N ARG A 57 14.67 28.75 35.56
CA ARG A 57 15.91 28.76 34.77
C ARG A 57 17.10 28.31 35.61
N ALA A 58 17.26 28.84 36.82
CA ALA A 58 18.36 28.45 37.71
C ALA A 58 18.32 26.96 38.07
N VAL A 59 17.15 26.42 38.43
CA VAL A 59 17.00 24.99 38.78
C VAL A 59 17.19 24.09 37.56
N HIS A 60 16.62 24.47 36.42
CA HIS A 60 16.74 23.72 35.16
C HIS A 60 18.19 23.70 34.67
N THR A 61 18.85 24.86 34.64
CA THR A 61 20.27 24.96 34.26
C THR A 61 21.14 24.16 35.22
N LEU A 62 20.92 24.24 36.55
CA LEU A 62 21.67 23.44 37.53
C LEU A 62 21.56 21.93 37.26
N PHE A 63 20.36 21.46 36.93
CA PHE A 63 20.11 20.06 36.61
C PHE A 63 20.72 19.64 35.25
N MET A 64 20.69 20.52 34.25
CA MET A 64 21.25 20.25 32.92
C MET A 64 22.75 20.57 32.76
N VAL A 65 23.42 21.17 33.75
CA VAL A 65 24.88 21.47 33.72
C VAL A 65 25.74 20.32 33.17
N PRO A 66 25.65 19.07 33.67
CA PRO A 66 26.50 18.00 33.15
C PRO A 66 26.30 17.73 31.66
N PHE A 67 25.08 17.90 31.14
CA PHE A 67 24.75 17.74 29.72
C PHE A 67 25.25 18.91 28.86
N TYR A 68 25.23 20.13 29.40
CA TYR A 68 25.79 21.31 28.72
C TYR A 68 27.32 21.25 28.64
N LEU A 69 28.00 20.87 29.73
CA LEU A 69 29.47 20.75 29.76
C LEU A 69 30.00 19.65 28.84
N THR A 70 29.25 18.55 28.70
CA THR A 70 29.59 17.46 27.77
C THR A 70 29.20 17.75 26.33
N GLY A 71 28.50 18.87 26.06
CA GLY A 71 28.07 19.28 24.72
C GLY A 71 26.91 18.47 24.13
N PHE A 72 26.25 17.62 24.93
CA PHE A 72 25.09 16.84 24.47
C PHE A 72 23.83 17.68 24.35
N SER A 73 23.72 18.75 25.14
CA SER A 73 22.60 19.69 25.11
C SER A 73 23.13 21.11 24.94
N ALA A 74 22.27 22.02 24.46
CA ALA A 74 22.57 23.44 24.36
C ALA A 74 21.31 24.26 24.67
N GLU A 75 21.49 25.45 25.21
CA GLU A 75 20.41 26.38 25.57
C GLU A 75 19.79 26.99 24.31
N LYS A 76 18.81 26.28 23.75
CA LYS A 76 18.09 26.66 22.54
C LYS A 76 16.64 26.24 22.65
N GLN A 77 15.75 27.08 22.15
CA GLN A 77 14.32 26.80 22.11
C GLN A 77 13.88 26.61 20.66
N LEU A 78 13.20 25.50 20.40
CA LEU A 78 12.55 25.24 19.11
C LEU A 78 11.10 25.73 19.17
N ILE A 79 10.74 26.63 18.27
CA ILE A 79 9.38 27.15 18.10
C ILE A 79 8.80 26.57 16.81
N GLN A 80 7.70 25.84 16.94
CA GLN A 80 6.94 25.31 15.82
C GLN A 80 5.73 26.19 15.53
N LEU A 81 5.62 26.65 14.28
CA LEU A 81 4.51 27.46 13.79
C LEU A 81 3.87 26.81 12.57
N GLU A 82 2.58 26.53 12.67
CA GLU A 82 1.79 26.07 11.53
C GLU A 82 1.30 27.27 10.72
N MET A 83 1.85 27.44 9.52
CA MET A 83 1.54 28.59 8.66
C MET A 83 0.33 28.31 7.78
N TYR A 84 0.24 27.09 7.25
CA TYR A 84 -0.85 26.59 6.42
C TYR A 84 -1.23 25.16 6.83
N THR A 85 -2.52 24.89 6.99
CA THR A 85 -3.05 23.56 7.31
C THR A 85 -3.39 22.77 6.04
N ASP A 86 -4.12 23.40 5.11
CA ASP A 86 -4.62 22.80 3.88
C ASP A 86 -4.33 23.71 2.68
N PHE A 87 -3.05 23.98 2.42
CA PHE A 87 -2.64 24.74 1.23
C PHE A 87 -2.82 23.89 -0.02
N GLU A 88 -3.55 24.40 -1.01
CA GLU A 88 -3.71 23.80 -2.33
C GLU A 88 -2.98 24.66 -3.36
N GLU A 89 -2.19 24.00 -4.21
CA GLU A 89 -1.40 24.67 -5.23
C GLU A 89 -2.27 25.04 -6.45
N ASP A 90 -2.22 26.31 -6.86
CA ASP A 90 -2.91 26.79 -8.06
C ASP A 90 -2.18 26.34 -9.34
N GLN A 91 -2.94 25.96 -10.36
CA GLN A 91 -2.40 25.51 -11.64
C GLN A 91 -1.83 26.64 -12.48
N LEU A 92 -2.41 27.85 -12.38
CA LEU A 92 -1.96 28.99 -13.17
C LEU A 92 -0.67 29.60 -12.61
N HIS A 93 -0.51 29.56 -11.28
CA HIS A 93 0.61 30.17 -10.56
C HIS A 93 1.25 29.17 -9.59
N PRO A 94 2.09 28.24 -10.10
CA PRO A 94 2.78 27.27 -9.27
C PRO A 94 3.78 27.98 -8.33
N VAL A 95 3.81 27.58 -7.07
CA VAL A 95 4.72 28.19 -6.09
C VAL A 95 6.13 27.70 -6.35
N THR A 96 7.04 28.61 -6.67
CA THR A 96 8.46 28.29 -6.90
C THR A 96 9.33 28.76 -5.74
N ASP A 97 9.02 29.95 -5.20
CA ASP A 97 9.83 30.60 -4.17
C ASP A 97 9.02 30.82 -2.89
N ILE A 98 9.68 30.61 -1.75
CA ILE A 98 9.11 30.83 -0.42
C ILE A 98 9.97 31.87 0.29
N TYR A 99 9.40 33.05 0.54
CA TYR A 99 10.04 34.10 1.32
C TYR A 99 9.62 33.98 2.78
N PHE A 100 10.63 33.92 3.65
CA PHE A 100 10.47 33.87 5.09
C PHE A 100 10.88 35.21 5.69
N GLU A 101 9.96 35.84 6.43
CA GLU A 101 10.16 37.16 7.01
C GLU A 101 9.83 37.14 8.50
N MET A 102 10.77 37.63 9.31
CA MET A 102 10.50 37.93 10.72
C MET A 102 10.38 39.43 10.88
N LEU A 103 9.25 39.86 11.42
CA LEU A 103 8.94 41.27 11.64
C LEU A 103 9.45 41.73 13.01
N ASN A 104 10.76 41.65 13.19
CA ASN A 104 11.48 42.33 14.26
C ASN A 104 12.96 42.46 13.89
N HIS A 105 13.59 43.60 14.16
CA HIS A 105 14.99 43.83 13.83
C HIS A 105 15.94 43.17 14.83
N ASP A 106 15.57 43.15 16.11
CA ASP A 106 16.49 42.76 17.19
C ASP A 106 16.47 41.25 17.48
N ILE A 107 15.67 40.46 16.74
CA ILE A 107 15.51 39.04 16.99
C ILE A 107 16.73 38.24 16.54
N GLN A 108 17.25 37.43 17.44
CA GLN A 108 18.38 36.54 17.18
C GLN A 108 17.85 35.13 16.91
N ILE A 109 18.24 34.54 15.78
CA ILE A 109 17.89 33.16 15.41
C ILE A 109 19.15 32.38 15.06
N TYR A 110 19.14 31.08 15.36
CA TYR A 110 20.20 30.17 14.93
C TYR A 110 19.86 29.52 13.59
N SER A 111 18.65 28.96 13.49
CA SER A 111 18.22 28.26 12.29
C SER A 111 16.72 28.41 12.07
N ALA A 112 16.28 28.34 10.82
CA ALA A 112 14.88 28.28 10.45
C ALA A 112 14.72 27.18 9.41
N ASN A 113 13.86 26.21 9.70
CA ASN A 113 13.58 25.07 8.83
C ASN A 113 12.10 25.08 8.47
N ILE A 114 11.79 24.87 7.20
CA ILE A 114 10.40 24.79 6.73
C ILE A 114 10.15 23.34 6.33
N ASN A 115 9.13 22.74 6.94
CA ASN A 115 8.70 21.38 6.64
C ASN A 115 7.34 21.44 5.94
N ILE A 116 7.29 20.85 4.76
CA ILE A 116 6.08 20.76 3.94
C ILE A 116 5.63 19.31 3.96
N PHE A 117 4.50 19.05 4.61
CA PHE A 117 3.89 17.72 4.68
C PHE A 117 2.69 17.65 3.75
N ALA A 118 2.60 16.61 2.93
CA ALA A 118 1.38 16.35 2.18
C ALA A 118 0.31 15.77 3.12
N ASN A 119 -0.90 16.34 3.12
CA ASN A 119 -2.06 15.76 3.79
C ASN A 119 -2.63 14.63 2.92
N LEU A 120 -2.06 13.44 3.05
CA LEU A 120 -2.36 12.28 2.21
C LEU A 120 -3.60 11.58 2.78
N GLY A 121 -4.62 11.35 1.94
CA GLY A 121 -5.81 10.58 2.29
C GLY A 121 -5.82 9.18 1.67
N GLY A 122 -6.63 8.28 2.24
CA GLY A 122 -6.98 6.99 1.65
C GLY A 122 -5.79 6.03 1.47
N LEU A 123 -5.73 5.36 0.31
CA LEU A 123 -4.67 4.40 -0.02
C LEU A 123 -3.28 5.05 -0.05
N ARG A 124 -3.19 6.31 -0.51
CA ARG A 124 -1.92 7.03 -0.62
C ARG A 124 -1.25 7.24 0.74
N TYR A 125 -2.04 7.48 1.79
CA TYR A 125 -1.55 7.58 3.16
C TYR A 125 -0.89 6.27 3.61
N LEU A 126 -1.58 5.15 3.40
CA LEU A 126 -1.08 3.82 3.77
C LEU A 126 0.21 3.48 3.01
N MET A 127 0.27 3.81 1.72
CA MET A 127 1.48 3.62 0.91
C MET A 127 2.67 4.45 1.38
N PHE A 128 2.44 5.72 1.77
CA PHE A 128 3.54 6.62 2.16
C PHE A 128 4.08 6.34 3.56
N HIS A 129 3.22 6.01 4.52
CA HIS A 129 3.66 5.71 5.90
C HIS A 129 4.09 4.24 6.07
N TRP A 130 3.50 3.31 5.32
CA TRP A 130 3.73 1.86 5.43
C TRP A 130 3.93 1.19 4.06
N PRO A 131 5.06 1.48 3.38
CA PRO A 131 5.29 1.01 2.01
C PRO A 131 5.35 -0.53 1.92
N ILE A 132 5.91 -1.20 2.93
CA ILE A 132 6.03 -2.67 2.94
C ILE A 132 4.67 -3.33 3.12
N VAL A 133 3.86 -2.85 4.07
CA VAL A 133 2.54 -3.42 4.36
C VAL A 133 1.59 -3.21 3.19
N SER A 134 1.58 -2.00 2.61
CA SER A 134 0.78 -1.73 1.39
C SER A 134 1.20 -2.63 0.23
N ALA A 135 2.50 -2.82 0.00
CA ALA A 135 3.00 -3.72 -1.03
C ALA A 135 2.53 -5.16 -0.80
N CYS A 136 2.68 -5.69 0.42
CA CYS A 136 2.21 -7.04 0.76
C CYS A 136 0.71 -7.21 0.58
N LEU A 137 -0.12 -6.23 0.95
CA LEU A 137 -1.56 -6.28 0.75
C LEU A 137 -1.93 -6.24 -0.74
N GLY A 138 -1.30 -5.36 -1.53
CA GLY A 138 -1.55 -5.26 -2.96
C GLY A 138 -1.15 -6.54 -3.71
N ILE A 139 0.06 -7.02 -3.45
CA ILE A 139 0.60 -8.25 -4.05
C ILE A 139 -0.22 -9.46 -3.59
N GLY A 140 -0.46 -9.59 -2.28
CA GLY A 140 -1.23 -10.69 -1.69
C GLY A 140 -2.66 -10.76 -2.21
N SER A 141 -3.37 -9.63 -2.32
CA SER A 141 -4.72 -9.59 -2.89
C SER A 141 -4.74 -10.04 -4.36
N THR A 142 -3.73 -9.66 -5.15
CA THR A 142 -3.62 -10.04 -6.55
C THR A 142 -3.37 -11.54 -6.70
N PHE A 143 -2.43 -12.09 -5.93
CA PHE A 143 -2.15 -13.52 -5.93
C PHE A 143 -3.36 -14.34 -5.46
N LEU A 144 -4.06 -13.88 -4.42
CA LEU A 144 -5.28 -14.52 -3.93
C LEU A 144 -6.35 -14.54 -5.03
N PHE A 145 -6.56 -13.41 -5.72
CA PHE A 145 -7.55 -13.32 -6.79
C PHE A 145 -7.23 -14.28 -7.96
N VAL A 146 -5.96 -14.32 -8.40
CA VAL A 146 -5.52 -15.25 -9.45
C VAL A 146 -5.70 -16.71 -9.01
N PHE A 147 -5.30 -17.03 -7.78
CA PHE A 147 -5.48 -18.37 -7.22
C PHE A 147 -6.96 -18.78 -7.13
N PHE A 148 -7.83 -17.83 -6.78
CA PHE A 148 -9.28 -18.05 -6.72
C PHE A 148 -9.85 -18.38 -8.11
N VAL A 149 -9.51 -17.59 -9.14
CA VAL A 149 -9.94 -17.85 -10.53
C VAL A 149 -9.42 -19.19 -11.03
N PHE A 150 -8.14 -19.50 -10.78
CA PHE A 150 -7.54 -20.77 -11.16
C PHE A 150 -8.25 -21.94 -10.47
N SER A 151 -8.55 -21.83 -9.18
CA SER A 151 -9.29 -22.85 -8.43
C SER A 151 -10.72 -23.04 -8.96
N MET A 152 -11.42 -21.97 -9.34
CA MET A 152 -12.72 -22.07 -9.98
C MET A 152 -12.65 -22.72 -11.36
N SER A 153 -11.67 -22.34 -12.18
CA SER A 153 -11.44 -22.95 -13.50
C SER A 153 -11.13 -24.43 -13.37
N TRP A 154 -10.29 -24.81 -12.42
CA TRP A 154 -9.99 -26.20 -12.12
C TRP A 154 -11.24 -26.98 -11.70
N ARG A 155 -12.04 -26.45 -10.77
CA ARG A 155 -13.31 -27.09 -10.35
C ARG A 155 -14.28 -27.27 -11.52
N HIS A 156 -14.43 -26.27 -12.38
CA HIS A 156 -15.29 -26.37 -13.57
C HIS A 156 -14.83 -27.47 -14.54
N ILE A 157 -13.52 -27.61 -14.76
CA ILE A 157 -12.99 -28.62 -15.68
C ILE A 157 -13.21 -30.03 -15.11
N TYR A 158 -12.92 -30.26 -13.83
CA TYR A 158 -13.12 -31.57 -13.20
C TYR A 158 -14.60 -31.99 -13.13
N ASP A 159 -15.51 -31.05 -12.88
CA ASP A 159 -16.95 -31.34 -12.86
C ASP A 159 -17.47 -31.78 -14.25
N SER A 160 -16.92 -31.19 -15.33
CA SER A 160 -17.28 -31.57 -16.70
C SER A 160 -16.83 -32.98 -17.09
N GLU A 161 -15.77 -33.50 -16.47
CA GLU A 161 -15.21 -34.81 -16.78
C GLU A 161 -15.97 -35.94 -16.06
N VAL A 162 -16.48 -35.68 -14.85
CA VAL A 162 -17.35 -36.61 -14.09
C VAL A 162 -18.74 -36.75 -14.72
N TYR A 163 -19.29 -35.69 -15.31
CA TYR A 163 -20.57 -35.77 -16.04
C TYR A 163 -20.47 -36.50 -17.40
N ARG A 164 -19.26 -36.66 -17.95
CA ARG A 164 -19.03 -37.33 -19.24
C ARG A 164 -18.89 -38.86 -19.11
N SER A 165 -18.62 -39.39 -17.91
CA SER A 165 -18.49 -40.84 -17.69
C SER A 165 -19.81 -41.57 -17.40
N GLU A 166 -20.83 -40.91 -16.84
CA GLU A 166 -22.12 -41.55 -16.53
C GLU A 166 -22.99 -41.97 -17.74
N PRO A 167 -23.03 -41.29 -18.91
CA PRO A 167 -23.96 -41.69 -19.97
C PRO A 167 -23.57 -43.01 -20.67
N ASN A 168 -22.31 -43.44 -20.59
CA ASN A 168 -21.86 -44.67 -21.21
C ASN A 168 -22.23 -45.92 -20.39
N ASP A 169 -22.25 -45.81 -19.06
CA ASP A 169 -22.57 -46.94 -18.18
C ASP A 169 -24.07 -47.25 -18.17
N ILE A 170 -24.93 -46.22 -18.30
CA ILE A 170 -26.39 -46.42 -18.39
C ILE A 170 -26.78 -47.01 -19.75
N LEU A 171 -26.19 -46.51 -20.84
CA LEU A 171 -26.41 -47.05 -22.20
C LEU A 171 -25.86 -48.47 -22.34
N ALA A 172 -24.70 -48.77 -21.74
CA ALA A 172 -24.15 -50.12 -21.72
C ALA A 172 -25.01 -51.09 -20.89
N ARG A 173 -25.55 -50.66 -19.74
CA ARG A 173 -26.48 -51.48 -18.95
C ARG A 173 -27.78 -51.76 -19.68
N THR A 174 -28.37 -50.77 -20.35
CA THR A 174 -29.60 -50.99 -21.15
C THR A 174 -29.34 -51.90 -22.34
N ALA A 175 -28.20 -51.78 -23.02
CA ALA A 175 -27.84 -52.67 -24.12
C ALA A 175 -27.59 -54.12 -23.67
N ILE A 176 -27.03 -54.34 -22.47
CA ILE A 176 -26.83 -55.67 -21.90
C ILE A 176 -28.18 -56.29 -21.47
N GLU A 177 -29.07 -55.50 -20.88
CA GLU A 177 -30.41 -55.95 -20.45
C GLU A 177 -31.29 -56.33 -21.66
N GLN A 178 -31.15 -55.63 -22.80
CA GLN A 178 -31.82 -56.01 -24.05
C GLN A 178 -31.22 -57.23 -24.75
N LEU A 179 -29.94 -57.55 -24.53
CA LEU A 179 -29.31 -58.76 -25.06
C LEU A 179 -29.68 -60.01 -24.23
N ASP A 180 -29.84 -59.85 -22.92
CA ASP A 180 -30.26 -60.95 -22.02
C ASP A 180 -31.73 -61.35 -22.23
N GLU A 181 -32.60 -60.40 -22.58
CA GLU A 181 -34.01 -60.68 -22.93
C GLU A 181 -34.12 -61.39 -24.29
N PHE A 182 -33.22 -61.08 -25.24
CA PHE A 182 -33.18 -61.71 -26.57
C PHE A 182 -32.62 -63.15 -26.54
N ASP A 183 -31.70 -63.47 -25.62
CA ASP A 183 -31.14 -64.83 -25.45
C ASP A 183 -32.10 -65.77 -24.67
N SER A 184 -33.13 -65.21 -24.04
CA SER A 184 -34.14 -65.99 -23.30
C SER A 184 -35.29 -66.53 -24.17
N GLU A 185 -35.53 -65.94 -25.36
CA GLU A 185 -36.58 -66.37 -26.28
C GLU A 185 -36.14 -67.48 -27.27
N ASP A 186 -34.85 -67.67 -27.53
CA ASP A 186 -34.37 -68.61 -28.58
C ASP A 186 -33.85 -69.97 -28.03
N LYS A 187 -34.10 -70.25 -26.74
CA LYS A 187 -33.61 -71.48 -26.07
C LYS A 187 -34.64 -72.61 -25.96
N SER A 188 -35.65 -72.60 -26.84
CA SER A 188 -36.57 -73.72 -27.02
C SER A 188 -36.43 -74.34 -28.40
N GLU A 189 -35.26 -74.92 -28.71
CA GLU A 189 -35.16 -76.17 -29.48
C GLU A 189 -33.69 -76.58 -29.68
N ILE A 190 -33.43 -77.86 -29.43
CA ILE A 190 -32.25 -78.64 -29.88
C ILE A 190 -31.01 -78.53 -28.97
N SER A 191 -31.08 -79.28 -27.88
CA SER A 191 -29.92 -79.90 -27.24
C SER A 191 -29.27 -80.94 -28.15
N ASP A 192 -27.94 -80.97 -28.09
CA ASP A 192 -27.05 -82.09 -28.39
C ASP A 192 -26.83 -82.47 -29.87
N ASP A 193 -25.78 -81.90 -30.49
CA ASP A 193 -24.72 -82.78 -31.01
C ASP A 193 -23.35 -82.10 -31.22
N LEU A 194 -22.33 -82.79 -30.73
CA LEU A 194 -20.97 -82.93 -31.27
C LEU A 194 -20.04 -81.69 -31.48
N SER A 195 -19.13 -81.52 -30.51
CA SER A 195 -17.67 -81.71 -30.70
C SER A 195 -17.00 -81.08 -31.94
N LYS A 196 -16.24 -79.99 -31.75
CA LYS A 196 -14.78 -79.92 -32.02
C LYS A 196 -14.18 -78.51 -31.99
N LYS A 197 -12.94 -78.46 -31.48
CA LYS A 197 -11.79 -77.58 -31.80
C LYS A 197 -11.80 -76.16 -31.19
N GLU A 198 -10.90 -75.92 -30.22
CA GLU A 198 -9.50 -75.44 -30.39
C GLU A 198 -9.43 -74.03 -30.99
N PHE A 199 -8.98 -73.01 -30.23
CA PHE A 199 -7.58 -72.61 -30.07
C PHE A 199 -7.49 -71.30 -29.24
N ILE A 200 -6.38 -71.11 -28.51
CA ILE A 200 -6.13 -70.06 -27.50
C ILE A 200 -5.20 -68.95 -28.10
N PRO A 201 -4.66 -67.98 -27.31
CA PRO A 201 -4.99 -66.55 -27.14
C PRO A 201 -3.96 -65.60 -27.83
N TYR A 202 -3.90 -64.30 -27.46
CA TYR A 202 -2.70 -63.41 -27.27
C TYR A 202 -3.19 -61.93 -27.33
N SER A 203 -3.22 -61.13 -26.25
CA SER A 203 -2.18 -60.44 -25.45
C SER A 203 -1.70 -59.05 -25.99
N PHE A 204 -2.07 -58.00 -25.24
CA PHE A 204 -1.27 -56.88 -24.69
C PHE A 204 -0.16 -56.18 -25.53
N SER A 205 -0.23 -54.85 -25.67
CA SER A 205 0.74 -53.90 -25.07
C SER A 205 0.60 -52.45 -25.59
N SER A 206 0.67 -51.52 -24.65
CA SER A 206 0.72 -50.05 -24.74
C SER A 206 2.03 -49.48 -25.31
N SER A 207 1.99 -48.26 -25.90
CA SER A 207 2.69 -47.04 -25.43
C SER A 207 2.77 -45.93 -26.51
N SER A 208 2.45 -44.68 -26.11
CA SER A 208 2.48 -43.39 -26.85
C SER A 208 3.91 -42.78 -26.94
N PRO A 209 4.14 -41.50 -27.32
CA PRO A 209 3.53 -40.57 -28.30
C PRO A 209 4.57 -39.96 -29.30
N MET A 210 4.13 -39.22 -30.33
CA MET A 210 4.98 -38.49 -31.30
C MET A 210 4.58 -37.02 -31.47
N ILE A 211 5.55 -36.10 -31.47
CA ILE A 211 5.58 -34.75 -32.08
C ILE A 211 7.07 -34.40 -32.31
N PRO A 212 7.50 -33.52 -33.24
CA PRO A 212 7.11 -33.25 -34.64
C PRO A 212 8.34 -33.33 -35.60
N GLU A 213 8.15 -33.07 -36.89
CA GLU A 213 9.23 -32.85 -37.88
C GLU A 213 8.78 -31.81 -38.94
N PRO A 214 9.68 -31.32 -39.82
CA PRO A 214 10.31 -29.99 -39.77
C PRO A 214 9.60 -28.85 -40.54
#